data_AF-A0A538MQG8-F1
#
_entry.id   AF-A0A538MQG8-F1
#
_cell.length_a   1.000
_cell.length_b   1.000
_cell.length_c   1.000
_cell.angle_alpha   90.00
_cell.angle_beta   90.00
_cell.angle_gamma   90.00
#
_symmetry.space_group_name_H-M   'P 1'
#
loop_
_entity.id
_entity.type
_entity.pdbx_description
1 polymer ?
#
loop_
_entity_poly.entity_id
_entity_poly.type
_entity_poly.pdbx_seq_one_letter_code
_entity_poly.pdbx_strand_id
1 'polypeptide(L)'
;MFGLAGATAAVSLAFGFLLGADPLRALAIGFYLCGSFLIAIGFLLGNRGPARMRGDSSGLPFAPRRVRWATKEEHEEAINSSAVFVVLGFLLIILGVLTDTKHQLF
;
A
#
# COMPACT_ATOMS: atom_id res chain seq x y z
N MET A 1 6.07 0.29 -13.47
CA MET A 1 5.80 0.86 -12.14
C MET A 1 5.10 2.23 -12.17
N PHE A 2 5.32 3.09 -13.17
CA PHE A 2 4.61 4.39 -13.28
C PHE A 2 3.08 4.30 -13.51
N GLY A 3 2.59 3.21 -14.10
CA GLY A 3 1.17 3.05 -14.45
C GLY A 3 0.24 2.93 -13.24
N LEU A 4 0.69 2.36 -12.13
CA LEU A 4 -0.16 2.18 -10.95
C LEU A 4 -0.39 3.53 -10.25
N ALA A 5 0.69 4.28 -10.00
CA ALA A 5 0.61 5.62 -9.42
C ALA A 5 -0.20 6.59 -10.29
N GLY A 6 -0.03 6.53 -11.62
CA GLY A 6 -0.83 7.30 -12.56
C GLY A 6 -2.32 6.93 -12.53
N ALA A 7 -2.64 5.64 -12.46
CA ALA A 7 -4.01 5.17 -12.37
C ALA A 7 -4.68 5.58 -11.05
N THR A 8 -3.97 5.47 -9.92
CA THR A 8 -4.54 5.88 -8.63
C THR A 8 -4.72 7.40 -8.54
N ALA A 9 -3.80 8.19 -9.10
CA ALA A 9 -3.94 9.64 -9.22
C ALA A 9 -5.14 10.02 -10.12
N ALA A 10 -5.29 9.36 -11.28
CA ALA A 10 -6.39 9.61 -12.21
C ALA A 10 -7.75 9.24 -11.60
N VAL A 11 -7.86 8.11 -10.90
CA VAL A 11 -9.09 7.69 -10.21
C VAL A 11 -9.43 8.65 -9.07
N SER A 12 -8.44 9.08 -8.30
CA SER A 12 -8.65 10.03 -7.19
C SER A 12 -9.09 11.41 -7.71
N LEU A 13 -8.49 11.91 -8.79
CA LEU A 13 -8.91 13.15 -9.46
C LEU A 13 -10.32 13.04 -10.05
N ALA A 14 -10.65 11.92 -10.71
CA ALA A 14 -11.98 11.69 -11.27
C ALA A 14 -13.07 11.64 -10.20
N PHE A 15 -12.82 10.94 -9.09
CA PHE A 15 -13.75 10.90 -7.95
C PHE A 15 -13.93 12.26 -7.29
N GLY A 16 -12.84 13.02 -7.16
CA GLY A 16 -12.86 14.39 -6.64
C GLY A 16 -13.73 15.34 -7.45
N PHE A 17 -13.57 15.28 -8.78
CA PHE A 17 -14.30 16.12 -9.72
C PHE A 17 -15.79 15.78 -9.75
N LEU A 18 -16.15 14.49 -9.66
CA LEU A 18 -17.54 14.03 -9.62
C LEU A 18 -18.30 14.46 -8.35
N LEU A 19 -17.60 14.76 -7.26
CA LEU A 19 -18.20 15.14 -5.97
C LEU A 19 -18.31 16.66 -5.76
N GLY A 20 -17.92 17.49 -6.75
CA GLY A 20 -18.00 18.95 -6.67
C GLY A 20 -17.11 19.57 -5.59
N ALA A 21 -16.10 18.83 -5.13
CA ALA A 21 -15.16 19.28 -4.12
C ALA A 21 -14.05 20.14 -4.74
N ASP A 22 -13.51 21.07 -3.94
CA ASP A 22 -12.29 21.81 -4.27
C ASP A 22 -11.20 20.81 -4.74
N PRO A 23 -10.58 21.00 -5.91
CA PRO A 23 -9.58 20.08 -6.46
C PRO A 23 -8.46 19.71 -5.49
N LEU A 24 -8.04 20.64 -4.63
CA LEU A 24 -7.01 20.39 -3.61
C LEU A 24 -7.50 19.42 -2.53
N ARG A 25 -8.78 19.54 -2.14
CA ARG A 25 -9.38 18.64 -1.14
C ARG A 25 -9.58 17.23 -1.70
N ALA A 26 -10.00 17.13 -2.97
CA ALA A 26 -10.06 15.85 -3.66
C ALA A 26 -8.69 15.15 -3.72
N LEU A 27 -7.65 15.92 -4.04
CA LEU A 27 -6.28 15.42 -4.10
C LEU A 27 -5.78 14.98 -2.71
N ALA A 28 -6.06 15.75 -1.66
CA ALA A 28 -5.73 15.40 -0.29
C ALA A 28 -6.39 14.09 0.16
N ILE A 29 -7.69 13.90 -0.15
CA ILE A 29 -8.40 12.65 0.13
C ILE A 29 -7.76 11.47 -0.62
N GLY A 30 -7.38 11.66 -1.89
CA GLY A 30 -6.65 10.66 -2.66
C GLY A 30 -5.35 10.24 -1.98
N PHE A 31 -4.56 11.22 -1.52
CA PHE A 31 -3.33 10.97 -0.79
C PHE A 31 -3.55 10.24 0.55
N TYR A 32 -4.58 10.59 1.31
CA TYR A 32 -4.93 9.89 2.55
C TYR A 32 -5.34 8.44 2.30
N LEU A 33 -6.19 8.19 1.30
CA LEU A 33 -6.65 6.85 0.97
C LEU A 33 -5.50 5.97 0.47
N CYS A 34 -4.70 6.47 -0.48
CA CYS A 34 -3.55 5.75 -1.01
C CYS A 34 -2.50 5.50 0.08
N GLY A 35 -2.19 6.53 0.88
CA GLY A 35 -1.20 6.43 1.95
C GLY A 35 -1.61 5.42 3.01
N SER A 36 -2.86 5.48 3.47
CA SER A 36 -3.42 4.52 4.44
C SER A 36 -3.42 3.09 3.90
N PHE A 37 -3.79 2.91 2.63
CA PHE A 37 -3.79 1.61 1.99
C PHE A 37 -2.37 1.01 1.88
N LEU A 38 -1.38 1.81 1.48
CA LEU A 38 0.01 1.36 1.40
C LEU A 38 0.58 1.00 2.76
N ILE A 39 0.27 1.77 3.82
CA ILE A 39 0.68 1.41 5.19
C ILE A 39 0.04 0.09 5.61
N ALA A 40 -1.26 -0.09 5.38
CA ALA A 40 -1.97 -1.31 5.75
C ALA A 40 -1.39 -2.54 5.03
N ILE A 41 -1.18 -2.47 3.71
CA ILE A 41 -0.59 -3.59 2.96
C ILE A 41 0.86 -3.80 3.34
N GLY A 42 1.66 -2.74 3.48
CA GLY A 42 3.06 -2.82 3.90
C GLY A 42 3.17 -3.55 5.23
N PHE A 43 2.38 -3.17 6.22
CA PHE A 43 2.31 -3.84 7.52
C PHE A 43 1.96 -5.33 7.40
N LEU A 44 0.94 -5.68 6.61
CA LEU A 44 0.55 -7.08 6.39
C LEU A 44 1.65 -7.89 5.68
N LEU A 45 2.36 -7.26 4.73
CA LEU A 45 3.46 -7.88 3.99
C LEU A 45 4.70 -8.09 4.87
N GLY A 46 5.01 -7.15 5.75
CA GLY A 46 6.10 -7.25 6.71
C GLY A 46 5.80 -8.25 7.82
N ASN A 47 4.54 -8.30 8.28
CA ASN A 47 4.08 -9.20 9.34
C ASN A 47 3.65 -10.59 8.82
N ARG A 48 3.96 -10.92 7.56
CA ARG A 48 3.65 -12.25 7.02
C ARG A 48 4.49 -13.29 7.76
N GLY A 49 3.81 -14.21 8.46
CA GLY A 49 4.44 -15.20 9.32
C GLY A 49 5.53 -16.02 8.58
N PRO A 50 6.49 -16.61 9.31
CA PRO A 50 7.69 -17.22 8.73
C PRO A 50 7.44 -18.51 7.94
N ALA A 51 6.20 -19.02 7.94
CA ALA A 51 5.79 -20.16 7.15
C ALA A 51 5.69 -19.80 5.65
N ARG A 52 6.37 -20.58 4.80
CA ARG A 52 6.32 -20.54 3.34
C ARG A 52 5.92 -21.90 2.80
N MET A 53 5.33 -21.97 1.61
CA MET A 53 5.05 -23.26 0.98
C MET A 53 6.33 -23.82 0.34
N ARG A 54 6.58 -25.12 0.52
CA ARG A 54 7.73 -25.83 -0.03
C ARG A 54 7.33 -26.46 -1.37
N GLY A 55 7.72 -25.80 -2.46
CA GLY A 55 7.61 -26.31 -3.84
C GLY A 55 6.22 -26.18 -4.45
N ASP A 56 6.17 -26.15 -5.78
CA ASP A 56 4.97 -26.07 -6.63
C ASP A 56 3.85 -26.93 -6.07
N SER A 57 2.92 -26.30 -5.37
CA SER A 57 1.60 -26.85 -5.25
C SER A 57 1.03 -26.81 -6.66
N SER A 58 1.13 -27.93 -7.40
CA SER A 58 0.10 -28.30 -8.37
C SER A 58 -1.22 -27.85 -7.75
N GLY A 59 -1.97 -26.95 -8.42
CA GLY A 59 -3.08 -26.15 -7.88
C GLY A 59 -4.30 -26.93 -7.38
N LEU A 60 -4.07 -28.09 -6.76
CA LEU A 60 -5.02 -29.02 -6.21
C LEU A 60 -5.30 -28.63 -4.75
N PRO A 61 -6.57 -28.37 -4.40
CA PRO A 61 -6.98 -27.87 -3.09
C PRO A 61 -6.71 -28.82 -1.89
N PHE A 62 -6.09 -29.99 -2.10
CA PHE A 62 -5.87 -31.03 -1.09
C PHE A 62 -4.47 -31.66 -1.10
N ALA A 63 -3.50 -31.10 -1.83
CA ALA A 63 -2.14 -31.60 -1.80
C ALA A 63 -1.52 -31.40 -0.39
N PRO A 64 -0.72 -32.35 0.13
CA PRO A 64 -0.06 -32.21 1.43
C PRO A 64 0.85 -30.98 1.40
N ARG A 65 0.38 -29.90 2.02
CA ARG A 65 1.02 -28.57 2.03
C ARG A 65 2.27 -28.65 2.89
N ARG A 66 3.39 -29.03 2.28
CA ARG A 66 4.69 -29.03 2.97
C ARG A 66 5.06 -27.57 3.24
N VAL A 67 5.09 -27.19 4.50
CA VAL A 67 5.51 -25.85 4.93
C VAL A 67 7.02 -25.87 5.18
N ARG A 68 7.70 -24.83 4.69
CA ARG A 68 9.11 -24.52 4.89
C ARG A 68 9.20 -23.23 5.70
N TRP A 69 10.18 -23.12 6.59
CA TRP A 69 10.51 -21.84 7.21
C TRP A 69 11.21 -20.92 6.21
N ALA A 70 10.88 -19.63 6.25
CA ALA A 70 11.51 -18.62 5.41
C ALA A 70 13.03 -18.55 5.69
N THR A 71 13.82 -18.32 4.64
CA THR A 71 15.26 -18.04 4.82
C THR A 71 15.47 -16.61 5.36
N LYS A 72 16.70 -16.29 5.79
CA LYS A 72 17.02 -14.94 6.28
C LYS A 72 16.83 -13.90 5.17
N GLU A 73 17.23 -14.23 3.95
CA GLU A 73 17.12 -13.37 2.77
C GLU A 73 15.64 -13.11 2.42
N GLU A 74 14.80 -14.14 2.45
CA GLU A 74 13.34 -14.00 2.23
C GLU A 74 12.66 -13.14 3.32
N HIS A 75 13.21 -13.15 4.54
CA HIS A 75 12.74 -12.34 5.65
C HIS A 75 13.18 -10.87 5.49
N GLU A 76 14.46 -10.64 5.18
CA GLU A 76 14.99 -9.31 4.90
C GLU A 76 14.27 -8.65 3.72
N GLU A 77 13.98 -9.40 2.66
CA GLU A 77 13.25 -8.87 1.51
C GLU A 77 11.78 -8.56 1.85
N ALA A 78 11.15 -9.35 2.73
CA ALA A 78 9.82 -9.03 3.26
C ALA A 78 9.82 -7.71 4.04
N ILE A 79 10.81 -7.53 4.93
CA ILE A 79 10.97 -6.32 5.75
C ILE A 79 11.27 -5.12 4.86
N ASN A 80 12.20 -5.24 3.92
CA ASN A 80 12.57 -4.16 3.02
C ASN A 80 11.38 -3.71 2.16
N SER A 81 10.68 -4.66 1.54
CA SER A 81 9.47 -4.38 0.77
C SER A 81 8.41 -3.69 1.64
N SER A 82 8.18 -4.19 2.86
CA SER A 82 7.28 -3.58 3.84
C SER A 82 7.68 -2.15 4.18
N ALA A 83 8.97 -1.92 4.44
CA ALA A 83 9.51 -0.61 4.80
C ALA A 83 9.25 0.41 3.68
N VAL A 84 9.48 0.03 2.42
CA VAL A 84 9.18 0.89 1.27
C VAL A 84 7.69 1.27 1.22
N PHE A 85 6.78 0.30 1.38
CA PHE A 85 5.34 0.58 1.37
C PHE A 85 4.91 1.50 2.52
N VAL A 86 5.41 1.25 3.73
CA VAL A 86 5.08 2.05 4.92
C VAL A 86 5.62 3.48 4.78
N VAL A 87 6.89 3.64 4.40
CA VAL A 87 7.51 4.96 4.21
C VAL A 87 6.81 5.75 3.12
N LEU A 88 6.55 5.12 1.97
CA LEU A 88 5.82 5.75 0.88
C LEU A 88 4.41 6.16 1.31
N GLY A 89 3.71 5.29 2.04
CA GLY A 89 2.39 5.58 2.56
C GLY A 89 2.37 6.77 3.53
N PHE A 90 3.35 6.86 4.42
CA PHE A 90 3.53 8.03 5.30
C PHE A 90 3.79 9.32 4.51
N LEU A 91 4.65 9.26 3.48
CA LEU A 91 4.93 10.43 2.62
C LEU A 91 3.67 10.91 1.91
N LEU A 92 2.83 10.00 1.40
CA LEU A 92 1.55 10.36 0.81
C LEU A 92 0.63 11.02 1.83
N ILE A 93 0.53 10.50 3.06
CA ILE A 93 -0.28 11.13 4.11
C ILE A 93 0.22 12.55 4.40
N ILE A 94 1.54 12.77 4.49
CA ILE A 94 2.13 14.10 4.68
C ILE A 94 1.74 15.03 3.52
N LEU A 95 1.84 14.57 2.27
CA LEU A 95 1.39 15.34 1.11
C LEU A 95 -0.11 15.65 1.17
N GLY A 96 -0.92 14.71 1.64
CA GLY A 96 -2.35 14.92 1.92
C GLY A 96 -2.57 16.07 2.89
N VAL A 97 -1.86 16.07 4.03
CA VAL A 97 -1.93 17.12 5.05
C VAL A 97 -1.50 18.48 4.47
N LEU A 98 -0.40 18.52 3.72
CA LEU A 98 0.10 19.77 3.12
C LEU A 98 -0.83 20.33 2.04
N THR A 99 -1.61 19.47 1.40
CA THR A 99 -2.55 19.87 0.33
C THR A 99 -3.95 20.20 0.88
N ASP A 100 -4.26 19.76 2.11
CA ASP A 100 -5.58 19.94 2.71
C ASP A 100 -5.80 21.39 3.16
N THR A 101 -6.48 22.16 2.32
CA THR A 101 -6.81 23.56 2.57
C THR A 101 -7.82 23.76 3.71
N LYS A 102 -8.47 22.69 4.19
CA LYS A 102 -9.51 22.78 5.22
C LYS A 102 -8.97 22.63 6.64
N HIS A 103 -7.73 22.19 6.81
CA HIS A 103 -7.10 22.05 8.12
C HIS A 103 -6.00 23.11 8.25
N GLN A 104 -6.34 24.24 8.87
CA GLN A 104 -5.35 25.22 9.29
C GLN A 104 -4.59 24.62 10.47
N LEU A 105 -3.34 24.19 10.24
CA LEU A 105 -2.44 23.70 11.28
C LEU A 105 -1.86 24.85 12.14
N PHE A 106 -2.24 26.10 11.86
CA PHE A 106 -1.90 27.31 12.61
C PHE A 106 -3.03 28.33 12.52
#